data_AF-A0A8J6VFZ2-F1
#
_entry.id   AF-A0A8J6VFZ2-F1
#
_cell.length_a   1.000
_cell.length_b   1.000
_cell.length_c   1.000
_cell.angle_alpha   90.00
_cell.angle_beta   90.00
_cell.angle_gamma   90.00
#
_symmetry.space_group_name_H-M   'P 1'
#
loop_
_entity.id
_entity.type
_entity.pdbx_description
1 polymer ?
#
loop_
_entity_poly.entity_id
_entity_poly.type
_entity_poly.pdbx_seq_one_letter_code
_entity_poly.pdbx_strand_id
1 'polypeptide(L)'
;MREISNETLQVARKHALQVQQHGEKVRNTANNLRQAGRISEAQRKQVENCVELMQQSAQGMHDAVDAAYKSPKDSVEAFVLAVDHHVIANQYHIIANNLLIGH
;
A
#
# COMPACT_ATOMS: atom_id res chain seq x y z
N MET A 1 1.74 20.98 -22.40
CA MET A 1 1.52 19.68 -21.74
C MET A 1 1.28 19.98 -20.27
N ARG A 2 0.26 19.40 -19.61
CA ARG A 2 0.09 19.56 -18.16
C ARG A 2 1.08 18.61 -17.48
N GLU A 3 1.82 19.11 -16.50
CA GLU A 3 2.78 18.35 -15.71
C GLU A 3 2.26 18.25 -14.28
N ILE A 4 2.59 17.15 -13.59
CA ILE A 4 2.29 17.00 -12.17
C ILE A 4 3.30 17.80 -11.36
N SER A 5 2.83 18.58 -10.38
CA SER A 5 3.73 19.42 -9.59
C SER A 5 4.67 18.58 -8.73
N ASN A 6 5.87 19.10 -8.47
CA ASN A 6 6.86 18.44 -7.62
C ASN A 6 6.31 18.18 -6.20
N GLU A 7 5.52 19.10 -5.67
CA GLU A 7 4.86 18.94 -4.36
C GLU A 7 3.89 17.75 -4.36
N THR A 8 3.13 17.58 -5.44
CA THR A 8 2.20 16.45 -5.59
C THR A 8 2.95 15.13 -5.63
N LEU A 9 4.05 15.06 -6.37
CA LEU A 9 4.91 13.88 -6.42
C LEU A 9 5.58 13.59 -5.06
N GLN A 10 5.99 14.61 -4.30
CA GLN A 10 6.56 14.42 -2.95
C GLN A 10 5.52 13.83 -1.99
N VAL A 11 4.29 14.32 -2.03
CA VAL A 11 3.18 13.79 -1.21
C VAL A 11 2.89 12.33 -1.58
N ALA A 12 2.85 12.01 -2.88
CA ALA A 12 2.63 10.64 -3.33
C ALA A 12 3.77 9.69 -2.88
N ARG A 13 5.03 10.13 -2.99
CA ARG A 13 6.18 9.36 -2.48
C ARG A 13 6.08 9.10 -0.98
N LYS A 14 5.71 10.12 -0.21
CA LYS A 14 5.49 9.99 1.24
C LYS A 14 4.39 8.99 1.55
N HIS A 15 3.28 9.04 0.80
CA HIS A 15 2.19 8.09 0.97
C HIS A 15 2.62 6.64 0.68
N ALA A 16 3.41 6.40 -0.37
CA ALA A 16 3.93 5.05 -0.66
C ALA A 16 4.71 4.47 0.55
N LEU A 17 5.58 5.27 1.17
CA LEU A 17 6.31 4.87 2.37
C LEU A 17 5.38 4.61 3.57
N GLN A 18 4.35 5.46 3.74
CA GLN A 18 3.36 5.28 4.81
C GLN A 18 2.55 3.99 4.62
N VAL A 19 2.21 3.62 3.37
CA VAL A 19 1.52 2.35 3.07
C VAL A 19 2.41 1.16 3.43
N GLN A 20 3.71 1.19 3.11
CA GLN A 20 4.65 0.14 3.52
C GLN A 20 4.71 -0.03 5.04
N GLN A 21 4.85 1.08 5.77
CA GLN A 21 4.82 1.09 7.24
C GLN A 21 3.49 0.60 7.81
N HIS A 22 2.39 0.92 7.13
CA HIS A 22 1.07 0.45 7.54
C HIS A 22 0.93 -1.06 7.37
N GLY A 23 1.44 -1.62 6.26
CA GLY A 23 1.49 -3.07 6.06
C GLY A 23 2.20 -3.80 7.21
N GLU A 24 3.34 -3.28 7.68
CA GLU A 24 4.04 -3.84 8.85
C GLU A 24 3.20 -3.79 10.13
N LYS A 25 2.48 -2.69 10.37
CA LYS A 25 1.59 -2.56 11.53
C LYS A 25 0.44 -3.57 11.48
N VAL A 26 -0.14 -3.80 10.31
CA VAL A 26 -1.20 -4.81 10.10
C VAL A 26 -0.65 -6.21 10.36
N ARG A 27 0.53 -6.54 9.84
CA ARG A 27 1.21 -7.83 10.09
C ARG A 27 1.44 -8.07 11.59
N ASN A 28 1.97 -7.07 12.28
CA ASN A 28 2.22 -7.15 13.72
C ASN A 28 0.91 -7.31 14.51
N THR A 29 -0.15 -6.61 14.12
CA THR A 29 -1.47 -6.74 14.73
C THR A 29 -2.03 -8.16 14.55
N ALA A 30 -1.92 -8.74 13.35
CA ALA A 30 -2.32 -10.13 13.10
C ALA A 30 -1.54 -11.13 13.94
N ASN A 31 -0.22 -10.94 14.06
CA ASN A 31 0.63 -11.80 14.90
C ASN A 31 0.21 -11.73 16.38
N ASN A 32 -0.03 -10.53 16.91
CA ASN A 32 -0.47 -10.33 18.29
C ASN A 32 -1.85 -10.96 18.56
N LEU A 33 -2.80 -10.79 17.63
CA LEU A 33 -4.13 -11.39 17.74
C LEU A 33 -4.06 -12.93 17.68
N ARG A 34 -3.18 -13.49 16.85
CA ARG A 34 -2.94 -14.94 16.79
C ARG A 34 -2.29 -15.47 18.07
N GLN A 35 -1.34 -14.75 18.66
CA GLN A 35 -0.75 -15.11 19.94
C GLN A 35 -1.77 -15.07 21.09
N ALA A 36 -2.70 -14.11 21.05
CA ALA A 36 -3.81 -14.00 21.99
C ALA A 36 -4.96 -15.00 21.73
N GLY A 37 -4.86 -15.87 20.72
CA GLY A 37 -5.90 -16.84 20.37
C GLY A 37 -7.18 -16.23 19.78
N ARG A 38 -7.14 -14.96 19.35
CA ARG A 38 -8.30 -14.23 18.81
C ARG A 38 -8.55 -14.48 17.32
N ILE A 39 -7.53 -14.93 16.60
CA ILE A 39 -7.65 -15.34 15.20
C ILE A 39 -6.92 -16.67 14.99
N SER A 40 -7.36 -17.45 14.00
CA SER A 40 -6.68 -18.69 13.61
C SER A 40 -5.38 -18.42 12.84
N GLU A 41 -4.50 -19.42 12.76
CA GLU A 41 -3.30 -19.35 11.90
C GLU A 41 -3.67 -19.17 10.41
N ALA A 42 -4.78 -19.76 9.96
CA ALA A 42 -5.27 -19.59 8.60
C ALA A 42 -5.60 -18.11 8.31
N GLN A 43 -6.26 -17.43 9.25
CA GLN A 43 -6.58 -16.01 9.11
C GLN A 43 -5.32 -15.13 9.19
N ARG A 44 -4.38 -15.43 10.09
CA ARG A 44 -3.09 -14.74 10.16
C ARG A 44 -2.38 -14.79 8.80
N LYS A 45 -2.35 -15.95 8.14
CA LYS A 45 -1.79 -16.12 6.80
C LYS A 45 -2.55 -15.36 5.72
N GLN A 46 -3.87 -15.30 5.79
CA GLN A 46 -4.67 -14.48 4.85
C GLN A 46 -4.34 -12.99 4.99
N VAL A 47 -4.18 -12.51 6.22
CA VAL A 47 -3.75 -11.12 6.48
C VAL A 47 -2.32 -10.89 5.98
N GLU A 48 -1.41 -11.84 6.20
CA GLU A 48 -0.03 -11.77 5.70
C GLU A 48 0.02 -11.66 4.17
N ASN A 49 -0.77 -12.47 3.45
CA ASN A 49 -0.89 -12.36 1.99
C ASN A 49 -1.42 -10.98 1.56
N CYS A 50 -2.40 -10.43 2.29
CA CYS A 50 -2.89 -9.07 2.00
C CYS A 50 -1.80 -8.03 2.22
N VAL A 51 -1.02 -8.15 3.29
CA VAL A 51 0.11 -7.25 3.57
C VAL A 51 1.16 -7.32 2.48
N GLU A 52 1.50 -8.51 1.99
CA GLU A 52 2.46 -8.66 0.87
C GLU A 52 1.97 -7.93 -0.39
N LEU A 53 0.69 -8.06 -0.73
CA LEU A 53 0.10 -7.37 -1.89
C LEU A 53 0.01 -5.85 -1.69
N MET A 54 -0.25 -5.39 -0.46
CA MET A 54 -0.15 -3.97 -0.09
C MET A 54 1.28 -3.45 -0.31
N GLN A 55 2.30 -4.21 0.11
CA GLN A 55 3.71 -3.82 0.01
C GLN A 55 4.19 -3.78 -1.43
N GLN A 56 3.82 -4.78 -2.24
CA GLN A 56 4.09 -4.79 -3.68
C GLN A 56 3.45 -3.57 -4.36
N SER A 57 2.20 -3.26 -4.03
CA SER A 57 1.50 -2.10 -4.59
C SER A 57 2.12 -0.78 -4.13
N ALA A 58 2.53 -0.67 -2.87
CA ALA A 58 3.23 0.51 -2.37
C ALA A 58 4.59 0.72 -3.07
N GLN A 59 5.30 -0.36 -3.40
CA GLN A 59 6.52 -0.28 -4.20
C GLN A 59 6.22 0.19 -5.63
N GLY A 60 5.18 -0.36 -6.27
CA GLY A 60 4.74 0.11 -7.60
C GLY A 60 4.35 1.59 -7.62
N MET A 61 3.68 2.07 -6.56
CA MET A 61 3.39 3.48 -6.37
C MET A 61 4.68 4.32 -6.30
N HIS A 62 5.67 3.88 -5.50
CA HIS A 62 6.95 4.57 -5.37
C HIS A 62 7.69 4.65 -6.72
N ASP A 63 7.74 3.55 -7.46
CA ASP A 63 8.45 3.46 -8.75
C ASP A 63 7.77 4.33 -9.81
N ALA A 64 6.44 4.35 -9.84
CA ALA A 64 5.66 5.19 -10.74
C ALA A 64 5.83 6.70 -10.44
N VAL A 65 5.89 7.08 -9.15
CA VAL A 65 6.20 8.47 -8.75
C VAL A 65 7.63 8.86 -9.15
N ASP A 66 8.61 7.96 -8.98
CA ASP A 66 9.99 8.20 -9.41
C ASP A 66 10.11 8.31 -10.94
N ALA A 67 9.31 7.56 -11.70
CA ALA A 67 9.22 7.71 -13.15
C ALA A 67 8.65 9.09 -13.53
N ALA A 68 7.59 9.54 -12.85
CA ALA A 68 6.99 10.86 -13.07
C ALA A 68 7.99 12.00 -12.81
N TYR A 69 8.89 11.85 -11.83
CA TYR A 69 9.99 12.80 -11.58
C TYR A 69 11.01 12.85 -12.71
N LYS A 70 11.38 11.70 -13.27
CA LYS A 70 12.42 11.58 -14.30
C LYS A 70 11.94 12.05 -15.67
N SER A 71 10.64 11.92 -15.95
CA SER A 71 10.04 12.26 -17.23
C SER A 71 8.87 13.23 -17.07
N PRO A 72 9.11 14.55 -16.93
CA PRO A 72 8.04 15.54 -16.77
C PRO A 72 6.97 15.50 -17.87
N LYS A 73 7.37 15.18 -19.11
CA LYS A 73 6.47 15.04 -20.26
C LYS A 73 5.46 13.89 -20.12
N ASP A 74 5.84 12.83 -19.40
CA ASP A 74 5.03 11.64 -19.18
C ASP A 74 4.51 11.57 -17.73
N SER A 75 4.69 12.65 -16.96
CA SER A 75 4.41 12.70 -15.52
C SER A 75 2.96 12.42 -15.17
N VAL A 76 2.01 12.75 -16.05
CA VAL A 76 0.59 12.50 -15.83
C VAL A 76 0.30 10.99 -15.89
N GLU A 77 0.80 10.28 -16.89
CA GLU A 77 0.56 8.83 -17.06
C GLU A 77 1.22 8.05 -15.93
N ALA A 78 2.48 8.39 -15.61
CA ALA A 78 3.20 7.81 -14.49
C ALA A 78 2.48 8.09 -13.15
N PHE A 79 1.90 9.27 -12.97
CA PHE A 79 1.14 9.58 -11.76
C PHE A 79 -0.20 8.84 -11.69
N VAL A 80 -0.90 8.65 -12.81
CA VAL A 80 -2.11 7.80 -12.86
C VAL A 80 -1.77 6.37 -12.42
N LEU A 81 -0.67 5.80 -12.91
CA LEU A 81 -0.22 4.48 -12.47
C LEU A 81 0.09 4.43 -10.97
N ALA A 82 0.69 5.49 -10.41
CA ALA A 82 0.91 5.60 -8.97
C ALA A 82 -0.40 5.61 -8.17
N VAL A 83 -1.44 6.29 -8.70
CA VAL A 83 -2.77 6.29 -8.09
C VAL A 83 -3.41 4.91 -8.14
N ASP A 84 -3.30 4.18 -9.26
CA ASP A 84 -3.82 2.81 -9.38
C ASP A 84 -3.19 1.87 -8.34
N HIS A 85 -1.87 1.93 -8.19
CA HIS A 85 -1.17 1.19 -7.15
C HIS A 85 -1.63 1.56 -5.74
N HIS A 86 -1.90 2.85 -5.47
CA HIS A 86 -2.44 3.29 -4.19
C HIS A 86 -3.87 2.75 -3.93
N VAL A 87 -4.73 2.71 -4.95
CA VAL A 87 -6.07 2.12 -4.86
C VAL A 87 -5.99 0.63 -4.51
N ILE A 88 -5.13 -0.12 -5.20
CA ILE A 88 -4.93 -1.55 -4.95
C ILE A 88 -4.42 -1.77 -3.51
N ALA A 89 -3.45 -0.99 -3.05
CA ALA A 89 -2.95 -1.09 -1.68
C ALA A 89 -4.07 -0.85 -0.64
N ASN A 90 -4.94 0.13 -0.88
CA ASN A 90 -6.07 0.42 -0.01
C ASN A 90 -7.11 -0.71 0.00
N GLN A 91 -7.36 -1.35 -1.14
CA GLN A 91 -8.25 -2.51 -1.22
C GLN A 91 -7.74 -3.66 -0.34
N TYR A 92 -6.46 -4.00 -0.43
CA TYR A 92 -5.88 -5.05 0.41
C TYR A 92 -5.82 -4.66 1.89
N HIS A 93 -5.63 -3.38 2.21
CA HIS A 93 -5.75 -2.89 3.58
C HIS A 93 -7.15 -3.10 4.15
N ILE A 94 -8.20 -2.80 3.38
CA ILE A 94 -9.60 -3.03 3.78
C ILE A 94 -9.86 -4.52 4.00
N ILE A 95 -9.41 -5.38 3.08
CA ILE A 95 -9.56 -6.83 3.20
C ILE A 95 -8.84 -7.33 4.46
N ALA A 96 -7.60 -6.90 4.69
CA ALA A 96 -6.83 -7.28 5.86
C ALA A 96 -7.56 -6.90 7.16
N ASN A 97 -8.11 -5.68 7.25
CA ASN A 97 -8.85 -5.25 8.44
C ASN A 97 -10.13 -6.05 8.65
N ASN A 98 -10.87 -6.37 7.58
CA ASN A 98 -12.08 -7.19 7.69
C ASN A 98 -11.77 -8.60 8.22
N LEU A 99 -10.62 -9.17 7.82
CA LEU A 99 -10.12 -10.45 8.36
C LEU A 99 -9.77 -10.37 9.86
N LEU A 100 -9.41 -9.18 10.36
CA LEU A 100 -9.08 -8.95 11.77
C LEU A 100 -10.28 -8.64 12.66
N ILE A 101 -11.37 -8.07 12.10
CA ILE A 101 -12.56 -7.61 12.84
C ILE A 101 -13.67 -8.67 12.89
N GLY A 102 -13.68 -9.66 11.98
CA GLY A 102 -14.75 -10.66 11.85
C GLY A 102 -14.94 -11.65 13.02
N HIS A 103 -14.46 -11.34 14.22
CA HIS A 103 -14.52 -12.14 15.46
C HIS A 103 -14.65 -11.25 16.70
#